data_AF-A0A1T4NIL8-F1
#
_entry.id   AF-A0A1T4NIL8-F1
#
_cell.length_a   1.000
_cell.length_b   1.000
_cell.length_c   1.000
_cell.angle_alpha   90.00
_cell.angle_beta   90.00
_cell.angle_gamma   90.00
#
_symmetry.space_group_name_H-M   'P 1'
#
loop_
_entity.id
_entity.type
_entity.pdbx_description
1 polymer ?
#
loop_
_entity_poly.entity_id
_entity_poly.type
_entity_poly.pdbx_seq_one_letter_code
_entity_poly.pdbx_strand_id
1 'polypeptide(L)' 'MNNLLKYLGAIILLIGVLVIAIPAFLKVTTNVTLSVGLFLVILGFIGHIVFNRHVGED' A
#
# COMPACT_ATOMS: atom_id res chain seq x y z
N MET A 1 20.07 0.97 -10.68
CA MET A 1 18.65 0.55 -10.70
C MET A 1 17.84 1.50 -9.84
N ASN A 2 16.70 1.97 -10.33
CA ASN A 2 15.91 3.01 -9.66
C ASN A 2 15.35 2.49 -8.34
N ASN A 3 16.06 2.76 -7.22
CA ASN A 3 15.65 2.40 -5.86
C ASN A 3 14.19 2.80 -5.56
N LEU A 4 13.70 3.84 -6.22
CA LEU A 4 12.29 4.26 -6.18
C LEU A 4 11.31 3.13 -6.52
N LEU A 5 11.60 2.30 -7.52
CA LEU A 5 10.72 1.20 -7.92
C LEU A 5 10.68 0.09 -6.86
N LYS A 6 11.81 -0.16 -6.18
CA LYS A 6 11.91 -1.13 -5.08
C LYS A 6 11.05 -0.71 -3.88
N TYR A 7 11.02 0.58 -3.58
CA TYR A 7 10.23 1.12 -2.46
C TYR A 7 8.79 1.49 -2.83
N LEU A 8 8.45 1.54 -4.13
CA LEU A 8 7.13 1.99 -4.59
C LEU A 8 5.99 1.13 -4.02
N GLY A 9 6.17 -0.19 -3.98
CA GLY A 9 5.21 -1.10 -3.36
C GLY A 9 5.00 -0.83 -1.86
N ALA A 10 6.09 -0.58 -1.12
CA ALA A 10 6.02 -0.22 0.30
C ALA A 10 5.34 1.14 0.52
N ILE A 11 5.62 2.13 -0.33
CA ILE A 11 4.98 3.45 -0.27
C ILE A 11 3.47 3.35 -0.49
N ILE A 12 3.03 2.61 -1.51
CA ILE A 12 1.61 2.39 -1.79
C ILE A 12 0.93 1.67 -0.62
N LEU A 13 1.60 0.68 -0.01
CA LEU A 13 1.09 -0.02 1.16
C LEU A 13 0.92 0.93 2.36
N LEU A 14 1.92 1.78 2.63
CA LEU A 14 1.83 2.78 3.69
C LEU A 14 0.69 3.77 3.45
N ILE A 15 0.49 4.23 2.21
CA ILE A 15 -0.64 5.09 1.85
C ILE A 15 -1.97 4.37 2.11
N GLY A 16 -2.09 3.09 1.73
CA GLY A 16 -3.28 2.29 2.01
C GLY A 16 -3.59 2.19 3.51
N VAL A 17 -2.56 1.99 4.34
CA VAL A 17 -2.71 1.98 5.81
C VAL A 17 -3.18 3.34 6.33
N LEU A 18 -2.64 4.45 5.82
CA LEU A 18 -3.06 5.79 6.24
C LEU A 18 -4.52 6.09 5.87
N VAL A 19 -4.97 5.67 4.69
CA VAL A 19 -6.38 5.81 4.25
C VAL A 19 -7.34 5.06 5.18
N ILE A 20 -6.91 3.97 5.81
CA ILE A 20 -7.73 3.26 6.82
C ILE A 20 -7.58 3.92 8.21
N ALA A 21 -6.35 4.24 8.60
CA ALA A 21 -6.03 4.70 9.95
C ALA A 21 -6.60 6.10 10.25
N ILE A 22 -6.45 7.06 9.35
CA ILE A 22 -6.89 8.45 9.58
C ILE A 22 -8.40 8.52 9.84
N PRO A 23 -9.27 7.96 8.99
CA PRO A 23 -10.72 7.96 9.25
C PRO A 23 -11.12 7.16 10.49
N ALA A 24 -10.35 6.14 10.87
CA ALA A 24 -10.57 5.37 12.10
C ALA A 24 -10.28 6.22 13.35
N PHE A 25 -9.17 6.95 13.38
CA PHE A 25 -8.85 7.87 14.48
C PHE A 25 -9.82 9.05 14.57
N LEU A 26 -10.32 9.53 13.44
CA LEU A 26 -11.29 10.63 13.36
C LEU A 26 -12.75 10.18 13.58
N LYS A 27 -13.02 8.87 13.75
CA LYS A 27 -14.37 8.29 13.89
C LYS A 27 -15.34 8.63 12.74
N VAL A 28 -14.81 8.93 11.55
CA VAL A 28 -15.57 9.22 10.32
C VAL A 28 -15.49 8.07 9.31
N THR A 29 -15.25 6.87 9.82
CA THR A 29 -15.00 5.70 8.98
C THR A 29 -16.29 5.28 8.26
N THR A 30 -16.20 5.10 6.95
CA THR A 30 -17.32 4.59 6.14
C THR A 30 -16.92 3.29 5.45
N ASN A 31 -17.90 2.49 5.03
CA ASN A 31 -17.66 1.27 4.26
C ASN A 31 -16.82 1.55 3.00
N VAL A 32 -17.02 2.71 2.36
CA VAL A 32 -16.25 3.14 1.19
C VAL A 32 -14.78 3.36 1.57
N THR A 33 -14.50 4.05 2.67
CA THR A 33 -13.12 4.33 3.11
C THR A 33 -12.38 3.04 3.49
N LEU A 34 -13.08 2.08 4.11
CA LEU A 34 -12.56 0.75 4.38
C LEU A 34 -12.25 -0.02 3.09
N SER A 35 -13.19 -0.05 2.14
CA SER A 35 -13.00 -0.77 0.87
C SER A 35 -11.85 -0.19 0.03
N VAL A 36 -11.76 1.14 -0.07
CA VAL A 36 -10.67 1.82 -0.79
C VAL A 36 -9.32 1.57 -0.11
N GLY A 37 -9.26 1.72 1.22
CA GLY A 37 -8.05 1.45 1.98
C GLY A 37 -7.58 0.00 1.85
N LEU A 38 -8.51 -0.96 1.95
CA LEU A 38 -8.22 -2.38 1.79
C LEU A 38 -7.69 -2.69 0.38
N PHE A 39 -8.30 -2.12 -0.65
CA PHE A 39 -7.85 -2.29 -2.03
C PHE A 39 -6.42 -1.75 -2.24
N LEU A 40 -6.12 -0.57 -1.68
CA LEU A 40 -4.77 0.01 -1.72
C LEU A 40 -3.74 -0.85 -0.98
N VAL A 41 -4.08 -1.41 0.18
CA VAL A 41 -3.19 -2.30 0.92
C VAL A 41 -2.89 -3.56 0.12
N ILE A 42 -3.89 -4.18 -0.51
CA ILE A 42 -3.71 -5.37 -1.35
C ILE A 42 -2.81 -5.04 -2.55
N LEU A 43 -3.07 -3.94 -3.26
CA LEU A 43 -2.25 -3.51 -4.39
C LEU A 43 -0.81 -3.17 -3.97
N GLY A 44 -0.64 -2.47 -2.85
CA GLY A 44 0.67 -2.14 -2.30
C GLY A 44 1.44 -3.40 -1.89
N PHE A 45 0.77 -4.38 -1.31
CA PHE A 45 1.37 -5.66 -0.92
C PHE A 45 1.80 -6.49 -2.13
N ILE A 46 0.94 -6.62 -3.14
CA ILE A 46 1.28 -7.30 -4.40
C ILE A 46 2.44 -6.57 -5.09
N GLY A 47 2.37 -5.24 -5.20
CA GLY A 47 3.45 -4.42 -5.74
C GLY A 47 4.76 -4.65 -5.00
N HIS A 48 4.74 -4.59 -3.66
CA HIS A 48 5.93 -4.84 -2.84
C HIS A 48 6.55 -6.21 -3.11
N ILE A 49 5.73 -7.28 -3.21
CA ILE A 49 6.22 -8.62 -3.53
C ILE A 49 6.80 -8.70 -4.95
N VAL A 50 6.10 -8.15 -5.95
CA VAL A 50 6.51 -8.22 -7.36
C VAL A 50 7.81 -7.46 -7.59
N PHE A 51 7.93 -6.24 -7.04
CA PHE A 51 9.16 -5.45 -7.13
C PHE A 51 10.31 -6.07 -6.35
N ASN A 52 10.04 -6.77 -5.23
CA ASN A 52 11.08 -7.45 -4.48
C ASN A 52 11.53 -8.77 -5.13
N ARG A 53 10.69 -9.43 -5.95
CA ARG A 53 11.09 -10.61 -6.74
C ARG A 53 11.94 -10.24 -7.98
N HIS A 54 11.58 -9.19 -8.72
CA HIS A 54 12.31 -8.79 -9.93
C HIS A 54 13.68 -8.13 -9.67
N VAL A 55 13.98 -7.76 -8.42
CA VAL A 55 15.29 -7.21 -7.99
C VAL A 55 16.15 -8.27 -7.27
N GLY A 56 15.64 -9.50 -7.16
CA GLY A 56 16.38 -10.65 -6.60
C GLY A 56 16.86 -11.64 -7.66
N GLU A 57 16.74 -11.31 -8.95
CA GLU A 57 17.16 -12.13 -10.10
C GLU A 57 18.40 -11.54 -10.81
N ASP A 58 19.22 -10.80 -10.05
CA ASP A 58 20.55 -10.35 -10.45
C ASP A 58 21.58 -10.57 -9.33
#